data_AF-A0A5Q4EN50-F1
#
_entry.id   AF-A0A5Q4EN50-F1
#
_cell.length_a   1.000
_cell.length_b   1.000
_cell.length_c   1.000
_cell.angle_alpha   90.00
_cell.angle_beta   90.00
_cell.angle_gamma   90.00
#
_symmetry.space_group_name_H-M   'P 1'
#
loop_
_entity.id
_entity.type
_entity.pdbx_description
1 polymer ?
#
loop_
_entity_poly.entity_id
_entity_poly.type
_entity_poly.pdbx_seq_one_letter_code
_entity_poly.pdbx_strand_id
1 'polypeptide(L)'
;MQLSAVVRGAITEDGLKRLLHNMYSEMEATRNFSFHGGKSTLVFIYLYSSREHFDSGMGQWIARLSKVGANSQIDIELKAEAISGLNAEAEVRHGLSASIRKEIFKATVVAEDRARAEAEQMHPLPDLSKPSYSPEVMQSQFMKQADAFHALHEKYKSEVAEKYDISEEQLRDILIEAIKNNWPMPAHP
;
A
#
# COMPACT_ATOMS: atom_id res chain seq x y z
N MET A 1 -4.43 -19.62 5.82
CA MET A 1 -5.18 -18.78 6.77
C MET A 1 -4.53 -17.42 6.83
N GLN A 2 -5.32 -16.36 6.79
CA GLN A 2 -4.84 -14.98 6.86
C GLN A 2 -5.54 -14.27 8.01
N LEU A 3 -4.76 -13.54 8.82
CA LEU A 3 -5.24 -12.68 9.89
C LEU A 3 -4.66 -11.28 9.71
N SER A 4 -5.42 -10.26 10.12
CA SER A 4 -4.96 -8.87 10.05
C SER A 4 -5.47 -8.12 11.28
N ALA A 5 -4.64 -7.23 11.83
CA ALA A 5 -5.01 -6.41 12.97
C ALA A 5 -4.47 -4.98 12.84
N VAL A 6 -5.21 -4.04 13.41
CA VAL A 6 -4.77 -2.65 13.59
C VAL A 6 -4.23 -2.52 15.01
N VAL A 7 -2.98 -2.11 15.15
CA VAL A 7 -2.33 -1.91 16.45
C VAL A 7 -2.56 -0.48 16.95
N ARG A 8 -2.63 -0.32 18.27
CA ARG A 8 -2.80 0.98 18.95
C ARG A 8 -1.87 1.05 20.15
N GLY A 9 -1.56 2.28 20.57
CA GLY A 9 -0.65 2.55 21.70
C GLY A 9 0.79 2.74 21.26
N ALA A 10 1.74 2.57 22.18
CA ALA A 10 3.17 2.67 21.87
C ALA A 10 3.61 1.50 20.99
N ILE A 11 3.98 1.80 19.74
CA ILE A 11 4.40 0.80 18.76
C ILE A 11 5.93 0.69 18.81
N THR A 12 6.42 -0.48 19.20
CA THR A 12 7.84 -0.84 19.20
C THR A 12 8.06 -2.15 18.45
N GLU A 13 9.25 -2.33 17.87
CA GLU A 13 9.60 -3.56 17.15
C GLU A 13 9.40 -4.82 18.00
N ASP A 14 9.90 -4.80 19.24
CA ASP A 14 9.76 -5.93 20.16
C ASP A 14 8.30 -6.19 20.56
N GLY A 15 7.51 -5.12 20.71
CA GLY A 15 6.08 -5.23 20.94
C GLY A 15 5.35 -5.91 19.79
N LEU A 16 5.66 -5.51 18.55
CA LEU A 16 5.08 -6.09 17.34
C LEU A 16 5.49 -7.57 17.16
N LYS A 17 6.77 -7.90 17.38
CA LYS A 17 7.26 -9.29 17.35
C LYS A 17 6.51 -10.17 18.35
N ARG A 18 6.41 -9.73 19.61
CA ARG A 18 5.65 -10.45 20.65
C ARG A 18 4.18 -10.62 20.27
N LEU A 19 3.54 -9.58 19.75
CA LEU A 19 2.15 -9.65 19.32
C LEU A 19 1.95 -10.66 18.18
N LEU A 20 2.82 -10.63 17.16
CA LEU A 20 2.78 -11.60 16.05
C LEU A 20 2.91 -13.04 16.54
N HIS A 21 3.86 -13.29 17.45
CA HIS A 21 4.03 -14.62 18.05
C HIS A 21 2.80 -15.06 18.83
N ASN A 22 2.22 -14.19 19.67
CA ASN A 22 1.03 -14.53 20.45
C ASN A 22 -0.15 -14.87 19.54
N MET A 23 -0.42 -14.03 18.53
CA MET A 23 -1.47 -14.27 17.55
C MET A 23 -1.25 -15.59 16.79
N TYR A 24 0.01 -15.88 16.40
CA TYR A 24 0.35 -17.15 15.76
C TYR A 24 0.11 -18.35 16.68
N SER A 25 0.50 -18.27 17.96
CA SER A 25 0.27 -19.33 18.94
C SER A 25 -1.21 -19.60 19.19
N GLU A 26 -2.04 -18.55 19.29
CA GLU A 26 -3.50 -18.69 19.38
C GLU A 26 -4.09 -19.36 18.12
N MET A 27 -3.58 -19.01 16.95
CA MET A 27 -3.99 -19.63 15.69
C MET A 27 -3.62 -21.12 15.61
N GLU A 28 -2.42 -21.51 16.03
CA GLU A 28 -2.02 -22.93 16.07
C GLU A 28 -2.81 -23.75 17.10
N ALA A 29 -3.28 -23.13 18.18
CA ALA A 29 -4.16 -23.78 19.15
C ALA A 29 -5.55 -24.09 18.55
N THR A 30 -5.96 -23.39 17.49
CA THR A 30 -7.25 -23.56 16.84
C THR A 30 -7.20 -24.74 15.85
N ARG A 31 -7.58 -25.95 16.29
CA ARG A 31 -7.48 -27.22 15.52
C ARG A 31 -8.74 -27.60 14.72
N ASN A 32 -9.28 -26.69 13.92
CA ASN A 32 -10.54 -26.93 13.21
C ASN A 32 -10.40 -27.16 11.69
N PHE A 33 -9.22 -27.58 11.20
CA PHE A 33 -9.00 -27.80 9.77
C PHE A 33 -9.25 -29.24 9.33
N SER A 34 -10.00 -29.43 8.24
CA SER A 34 -10.38 -30.76 7.72
C SER A 34 -9.23 -31.55 7.07
N PHE A 35 -8.09 -30.92 6.82
CA PHE A 35 -6.95 -31.50 6.11
C PHE A 35 -5.65 -31.28 6.90
N HIS A 36 -4.58 -32.03 6.57
CA HIS A 36 -3.25 -31.94 7.18
C HIS A 36 -3.24 -32.09 8.72
N GLY A 37 -4.04 -33.01 9.27
CA GLY A 37 -4.06 -33.30 10.71
C GLY A 37 -4.57 -32.16 11.58
N GLY A 38 -5.42 -31.28 11.02
CA GLY A 38 -6.02 -30.17 11.77
C GLY A 38 -5.13 -28.94 11.93
N LYS A 39 -4.01 -28.85 11.18
CA LYS A 39 -3.05 -27.74 11.26
C LYS A 39 -3.03 -26.91 9.99
N SER A 40 -2.79 -25.60 10.15
CA SER A 40 -2.63 -24.70 9.01
C SER A 40 -1.25 -24.87 8.37
N THR A 41 -1.22 -25.12 7.07
CA THR A 41 0.02 -25.19 6.27
C THR A 41 0.46 -23.83 5.73
N LEU A 42 -0.44 -22.85 5.75
CA LEU A 42 -0.20 -21.48 5.27
C LEU A 42 -0.74 -20.51 6.30
N VAL A 43 0.14 -19.74 6.95
CA VAL A 43 -0.26 -18.72 7.92
C VAL A 43 0.34 -17.39 7.51
N PHE A 44 -0.51 -16.37 7.42
CA PHE A 44 -0.11 -14.99 7.21
C PHE A 44 -0.79 -14.10 8.24
N ILE A 45 -0.02 -13.29 8.95
CA ILE A 45 -0.51 -12.32 9.92
C ILE A 45 0.06 -10.97 9.55
N TYR A 46 -0.80 -9.96 9.41
CA TYR A 46 -0.40 -8.59 9.07
C TYR A 46 -0.83 -7.62 10.15
N LEU A 47 0.08 -6.73 10.57
CA LEU A 47 -0.20 -5.66 11.51
C LEU A 47 -0.12 -4.31 10.81
N TYR A 48 -1.10 -3.46 11.04
CA TYR A 48 -1.24 -2.13 10.47
C TYR A 48 -1.23 -1.07 11.57
N SER A 49 -0.61 0.08 11.31
CA SER A 49 -0.53 1.18 12.27
C SER A 49 -1.84 1.96 12.44
N SER A 50 -2.77 1.82 11.49
CA SER A 50 -4.07 2.49 11.55
C SER A 50 -5.10 1.77 10.70
N ARG A 51 -6.36 2.17 10.83
CA ARG A 51 -7.44 1.68 9.96
C ARG A 51 -7.27 2.14 8.50
N GLU A 52 -6.83 3.37 8.26
CA GLU A 52 -6.62 3.88 6.88
C GLU A 52 -5.58 3.02 6.12
N HIS A 53 -4.46 2.67 6.76
CA HIS A 53 -3.46 1.75 6.20
C HIS A 53 -4.04 0.38 5.84
N PHE A 54 -4.93 -0.17 6.67
CA PHE A 54 -5.58 -1.45 6.40
C PHE A 54 -6.57 -1.34 5.23
N ASP A 55 -7.42 -0.31 5.25
CA ASP A 55 -8.46 -0.10 4.24
C ASP A 55 -7.90 0.36 2.88
N SER A 56 -6.64 0.84 2.82
CA SER A 56 -5.96 1.18 1.57
C SER A 56 -5.88 0.01 0.58
N GLY A 57 -5.84 -1.23 1.07
CA GLY A 57 -5.63 -2.43 0.25
C GLY A 57 -4.21 -2.58 -0.32
N MET A 58 -3.32 -1.60 -0.12
CA MET A 58 -2.00 -1.49 -0.76
C MET A 58 -0.87 -2.20 0.00
N GLY A 59 -1.21 -3.09 0.94
CA GLY A 59 -0.20 -3.81 1.72
C GLY A 59 0.68 -2.91 2.59
N GLN A 60 0.13 -1.79 3.09
CA GLN A 60 0.81 -0.85 3.98
C GLN A 60 0.89 -1.36 5.43
N TRP A 61 1.18 -2.65 5.62
CA TRP A 61 1.47 -3.24 6.92
C TRP A 61 2.83 -2.76 7.44
N ILE A 62 2.96 -2.68 8.76
CA ILE A 62 4.19 -2.30 9.48
C ILE A 62 4.96 -3.50 10.03
N ALA A 63 4.27 -4.63 10.20
CA ALA A 63 4.86 -5.91 10.56
C ALA A 63 4.06 -7.06 9.93
N ARG A 64 4.75 -8.12 9.50
CA ARG A 64 4.13 -9.35 9.03
C ARG A 64 4.79 -10.58 9.64
N LEU A 65 3.99 -11.62 9.84
CA LEU A 65 4.47 -12.99 10.07
C LEU A 65 3.96 -13.86 8.94
N SER A 66 4.83 -14.67 8.35
CA SER A 66 4.46 -15.67 7.36
C SER A 66 5.03 -17.05 7.70
N LYS A 67 4.29 -18.10 7.35
CA LYS A 67 4.72 -19.49 7.45
C LYS A 67 4.12 -20.27 6.29
N VAL A 68 4.99 -20.86 5.47
CA VAL A 68 4.58 -21.59 4.26
C VAL A 68 5.11 -23.01 4.31
N GLY A 69 4.22 -23.98 4.50
CA GLY A 69 4.54 -25.39 4.71
C GLY A 69 4.41 -25.83 6.18
N ALA A 70 4.16 -27.13 6.41
CA ALA A 70 3.95 -27.66 7.76
C ALA A 70 5.20 -27.56 8.65
N ASN A 71 6.38 -27.77 8.08
CA ASN A 71 7.67 -27.85 8.80
C ASN A 71 8.59 -26.64 8.55
N SER A 72 8.08 -25.57 7.94
CA SER A 72 8.86 -24.36 7.73
C SER A 72 8.97 -23.53 9.00
N GLN A 73 10.05 -22.75 9.05
CA GLN A 73 10.20 -21.72 10.07
C GLN A 73 9.23 -20.57 9.79
N ILE A 74 8.83 -19.90 10.86
CA ILE A 74 8.14 -18.61 10.76
C ILE A 74 9.14 -17.56 10.28
N ASP A 75 8.67 -16.73 9.35
CA ASP A 75 9.38 -15.56 8.88
C ASP A 75 8.66 -14.32 9.42
N ILE A 76 9.40 -13.43 10.07
CA ILE A 76 8.88 -12.18 10.63
C ILE A 76 9.61 -11.02 9.98
N GLU A 77 8.85 -10.12 9.38
CA GLU A 77 9.37 -8.91 8.77
C GLU A 77 8.76 -7.69 9.42
N LEU A 78 9.61 -6.69 9.69
CA LEU A 78 9.24 -5.40 10.23
C LEU A 78 9.69 -4.32 9.25
N LYS A 79 8.86 -3.30 9.06
CA LYS A 79 9.24 -2.08 8.33
C LYS A 79 9.74 -1.04 9.32
N ALA A 80 11.02 -1.08 9.65
CA ALA A 80 11.65 -0.23 10.66
C ALA A 80 11.44 1.27 10.38
N GLU A 81 11.46 1.67 9.10
CA GLU A 81 11.24 3.04 8.66
C GLU A 81 9.81 3.49 8.95
N ALA A 82 8.83 2.63 8.65
CA ALA A 82 7.42 2.91 8.94
C ALA A 82 7.18 3.01 10.45
N ILE A 83 7.82 2.16 11.25
CA ILE A 83 7.72 2.21 12.71
C ILE A 83 8.36 3.49 13.26
N SER A 84 9.52 3.88 12.73
CA SER A 84 10.23 5.11 13.13
C SER A 84 9.42 6.36 12.78
N GLY A 85 8.81 6.40 11.59
CA GLY A 85 7.99 7.52 11.13
C GLY A 85 6.72 7.74 11.95
N LEU A 86 6.15 6.70 12.58
CA LEU A 86 4.99 6.84 13.47
C LEU A 86 5.30 7.64 14.74
N ASN A 87 6.56 7.62 15.18
CA ASN A 87 7.02 8.30 16.39
C ASN A 87 7.69 9.65 16.08
N ALA A 88 7.79 10.03 14.81
CA ALA A 88 8.40 11.30 14.40
C ALA A 88 7.50 12.49 14.77
N GLU A 89 8.11 13.58 15.24
CA GLU A 89 7.38 14.80 15.57
C GLU A 89 6.83 15.49 14.31
N ALA A 90 5.72 16.22 14.48
CA ALA A 90 5.10 16.95 13.41
C ALA A 90 5.92 18.21 13.06
N GLU A 91 6.76 18.12 12.04
CA GLU A 91 7.53 19.27 11.53
C GLU A 91 6.69 20.14 10.57
N VAL A 92 6.92 21.45 10.62
CA VAL A 92 6.49 22.40 9.58
C VAL A 92 7.52 22.40 8.47
N ARG A 93 7.10 22.15 7.22
CA ARG A 93 7.97 22.13 6.04
C ARG A 93 7.30 22.89 4.91
N HIS A 94 8.07 23.69 4.19
CA HIS A 94 7.58 24.59 3.13
C HIS A 94 6.45 25.54 3.59
N GLY A 95 6.43 25.90 4.88
CA GLY A 95 5.33 26.70 5.46
C GLY A 95 4.01 25.92 5.67
N LEU A 96 3.97 24.63 5.35
CA LEU A 96 2.80 23.77 5.48
C LEU A 96 2.88 22.91 6.74
N SER A 97 1.74 22.71 7.40
CA SER A 97 1.60 21.75 8.49
C SER A 97 1.63 20.30 7.97
N ALA A 98 1.94 19.35 8.84
CA ALA A 98 1.93 17.93 8.48
C ALA A 98 0.54 17.43 8.03
N SER A 99 -0.55 18.01 8.54
CA SER A 99 -1.91 17.66 8.09
C SER A 99 -2.15 18.05 6.64
N ILE A 100 -1.78 19.28 6.26
CA ILE A 100 -1.93 19.77 4.88
C ILE A 100 -1.04 18.97 3.93
N ARG A 101 0.20 18.65 4.31
CA ARG A 101 1.07 17.79 3.47
C ARG A 101 0.47 16.40 3.26
N LYS A 102 -0.17 15.81 4.28
CA LYS A 102 -0.90 14.53 4.14
C LYS A 102 -2.11 14.64 3.21
N GLU A 103 -2.82 15.76 3.24
CA GLU A 103 -3.93 16.02 2.31
C GLU A 103 -3.45 16.18 0.86
N ILE A 104 -2.34 16.88 0.65
CA ILE A 104 -1.68 17.01 -0.66
C ILE A 104 -1.28 15.63 -1.20
N PHE A 105 -0.65 14.80 -0.35
CA PHE A 105 -0.31 13.42 -0.70
C PHE A 105 -1.54 12.62 -1.12
N LYS A 106 -2.61 12.61 -0.30
CA LYS A 106 -3.86 11.91 -0.62
C LYS A 106 -4.46 12.39 -1.94
N ALA A 107 -4.48 13.71 -2.17
CA ALA A 107 -4.97 14.29 -3.43
C ALA A 107 -4.16 13.86 -4.64
N THR A 108 -2.84 13.73 -4.49
CA THR A 108 -1.93 13.27 -5.56
C THR A 108 -2.17 11.80 -5.90
N VAL A 109 -2.35 10.93 -4.90
CA VAL A 109 -2.67 9.52 -5.14
C VAL A 109 -4.03 9.37 -5.85
N VAL A 110 -5.04 10.13 -5.44
CA VAL A 110 -6.35 10.15 -6.12
C VAL A 110 -6.22 10.63 -7.57
N ALA A 111 -5.39 11.65 -7.81
CA ALA A 111 -5.11 12.15 -9.16
C ALA A 111 -4.43 11.07 -10.05
N GLU A 112 -3.49 10.31 -9.49
CA GLU A 112 -2.84 9.20 -10.19
C GLU A 112 -3.82 8.05 -10.49
N ASP A 113 -4.67 7.68 -9.55
CA ASP A 113 -5.72 6.68 -9.75
C ASP A 113 -6.67 7.10 -10.88
N ARG A 114 -7.06 8.37 -10.89
CA ARG A 114 -7.87 8.94 -11.96
C ARG A 114 -7.15 8.90 -13.32
N ALA A 115 -5.87 9.30 -13.37
CA ALA A 115 -5.08 9.23 -14.61
C ALA A 115 -5.03 7.81 -15.18
N ARG A 116 -4.84 6.82 -14.31
CA ARG A 116 -4.79 5.40 -14.68
C ARG A 116 -6.14 4.90 -15.20
N ALA A 117 -7.23 5.16 -14.48
CA ALA A 117 -8.57 4.74 -14.89
C ALA A 117 -8.97 5.38 -16.24
N GLU A 118 -8.67 6.67 -16.43
CA GLU A 118 -8.96 7.35 -17.69
C GLU A 118 -8.09 6.82 -18.85
N ALA A 119 -6.81 6.53 -18.60
CA ALA A 119 -5.92 5.92 -19.61
C ALA A 119 -6.37 4.51 -20.01
N GLU A 120 -6.79 3.68 -19.03
CA GLU A 120 -7.43 2.38 -19.25
C GLU A 120 -8.69 2.49 -20.10
N GLN A 121 -9.52 3.51 -19.85
CA GLN A 121 -10.74 3.75 -20.62
C GLN A 121 -10.44 4.21 -22.07
N MET A 122 -9.44 5.07 -22.25
CA MET A 122 -9.03 5.56 -23.57
C MET A 122 -8.36 4.46 -24.40
N HIS A 123 -7.58 3.61 -23.74
CA HIS A 123 -6.79 2.56 -24.38
C HIS A 123 -6.98 1.22 -23.66
N PRO A 124 -8.18 0.60 -23.75
CA PRO A 124 -8.45 -0.67 -23.07
C PRO A 124 -7.61 -1.78 -23.69
N LEU A 125 -7.02 -2.63 -22.84
CA LEU A 125 -6.23 -3.78 -23.30
C LEU A 125 -7.12 -4.78 -24.05
N PRO A 126 -6.59 -5.44 -25.09
CA PRO A 126 -7.34 -6.43 -25.84
C PRO A 126 -7.62 -7.68 -24.99
N ASP A 127 -8.82 -8.24 -25.17
CA ASP A 127 -9.27 -9.46 -24.50
C ASP A 127 -8.56 -10.70 -25.07
N LEU A 128 -7.86 -11.43 -24.20
CA LEU A 128 -7.11 -12.65 -24.52
C LEU A 128 -7.99 -13.74 -25.13
N SER A 129 -9.29 -13.73 -24.87
CA SER A 129 -10.24 -14.74 -25.37
C SER A 129 -10.76 -14.45 -26.78
N LYS A 130 -10.51 -13.25 -27.33
CA LYS A 130 -11.05 -12.86 -28.64
C LYS A 130 -10.14 -13.29 -29.79
N PRO A 131 -10.70 -13.73 -30.94
CA PRO A 131 -9.91 -14.10 -32.12
C PRO A 131 -9.05 -12.97 -32.69
N SER A 132 -9.40 -11.72 -32.39
CA SER A 132 -8.65 -10.52 -32.79
C SER A 132 -7.43 -10.22 -31.91
N TYR A 133 -7.18 -11.02 -30.87
CA TYR A 133 -6.00 -10.88 -30.03
C TYR A 133 -4.74 -11.24 -30.82
N SER A 134 -3.72 -10.40 -30.69
CA SER A 134 -2.34 -10.76 -31.01
C SER A 134 -1.39 -10.11 -30.00
N PRO A 135 -0.21 -10.70 -29.74
CA PRO A 135 0.81 -10.09 -28.88
C PRO A 135 1.20 -8.67 -29.34
N GLU A 136 1.24 -8.42 -30.64
CA GLU A 136 1.59 -7.12 -31.22
C GLU A 136 0.50 -6.07 -30.96
N VAL A 137 -0.78 -6.46 -31.08
CA VAL A 137 -1.92 -5.58 -30.73
C VAL A 137 -1.91 -5.27 -29.24
N MET A 138 -1.66 -6.27 -28.39
CA MET A 138 -1.54 -6.07 -26.94
C MET A 138 -0.40 -5.11 -26.59
N GLN A 139 0.78 -5.30 -27.16
CA GLN A 139 1.93 -4.44 -26.90
C GLN A 139 1.67 -3.00 -27.39
N SER A 140 1.14 -2.84 -28.59
CA SER A 140 0.80 -1.51 -29.15
C SER A 140 -0.21 -0.77 -28.26
N GLN A 141 -1.24 -1.47 -27.79
CA GLN A 141 -2.27 -0.88 -26.94
C GLN A 141 -1.73 -0.53 -25.55
N PHE A 142 -0.90 -1.41 -24.97
CA PHE A 142 -0.22 -1.16 -23.70
C PHE A 142 0.66 0.09 -23.76
N MET A 143 1.41 0.30 -24.86
CA MET A 143 2.22 1.50 -25.05
C MET A 143 1.35 2.76 -25.11
N LYS A 144 0.25 2.75 -25.88
CA LYS A 144 -0.67 3.90 -25.95
C LYS A 144 -1.29 4.23 -24.59
N GLN A 145 -1.67 3.20 -23.85
CA GLN A 145 -2.20 3.34 -22.50
C GLN A 145 -1.16 3.95 -21.56
N ALA A 146 0.09 3.52 -21.63
CA ALA A 146 1.19 4.07 -20.83
C ALA A 146 1.47 5.55 -21.18
N ASP A 147 1.48 5.90 -22.47
CA ASP A 147 1.66 7.28 -22.93
C ASP A 147 0.52 8.18 -22.44
N ALA A 148 -0.73 7.72 -22.56
CA ALA A 148 -1.90 8.45 -22.07
C ALA A 148 -1.88 8.62 -20.54
N PHE A 149 -1.52 7.55 -19.80
CA PHE A 149 -1.34 7.62 -18.36
C PHE A 149 -0.29 8.65 -17.97
N HIS A 150 0.88 8.65 -18.62
CA HIS A 150 1.94 9.61 -18.32
C HIS A 150 1.48 11.06 -18.54
N ALA A 151 0.82 11.34 -19.67
CA ALA A 151 0.32 12.68 -19.97
C ALA A 151 -0.76 13.15 -18.98
N LEU A 152 -1.70 12.28 -18.60
CA LEU A 152 -2.74 12.58 -17.62
C LEU A 152 -2.17 12.73 -16.22
N HIS A 153 -1.19 11.90 -15.86
CA HIS A 153 -0.54 11.94 -14.57
C HIS A 153 0.16 13.29 -14.35
N GLU A 154 0.99 13.74 -15.30
CA GLU A 154 1.64 15.05 -15.19
C GLU A 154 0.60 16.18 -15.15
N LYS A 155 -0.44 16.12 -15.99
CA LYS A 155 -1.53 17.11 -15.96
C LYS A 155 -2.19 17.20 -14.58
N TYR A 156 -2.67 16.09 -14.03
CA TYR A 156 -3.38 16.09 -12.75
C TYR A 156 -2.45 16.40 -11.57
N LYS A 157 -1.18 16.03 -11.66
CA LYS A 157 -0.17 16.43 -10.69
C LYS A 157 0.06 17.95 -10.69
N SER A 158 0.13 18.60 -11.86
CA SER A 158 0.18 20.06 -11.96
C SER A 158 -1.07 20.71 -11.39
N GLU A 159 -2.27 20.17 -11.66
CA GLU A 159 -3.53 20.67 -11.09
C GLU A 159 -3.53 20.59 -9.55
N VAL A 160 -2.95 19.54 -8.96
CA VAL A 160 -2.78 19.43 -7.50
C VAL A 160 -1.82 20.50 -6.99
N ALA A 161 -0.67 20.70 -7.65
CA ALA A 161 0.30 21.71 -7.25
C ALA A 161 -0.32 23.13 -7.27
N GLU A 162 -1.04 23.48 -8.33
CA GLU A 162 -1.76 24.74 -8.47
C GLU A 162 -2.83 24.92 -7.38
N LYS A 163 -3.60 23.87 -7.07
CA LYS A 163 -4.67 23.93 -6.06
C LYS A 163 -4.14 24.29 -4.67
N TYR A 164 -2.94 23.84 -4.32
CA TYR A 164 -2.35 24.08 -3.00
C TYR A 164 -1.30 25.19 -3.00
N ASP A 165 -1.12 25.90 -4.12
CA ASP A 165 -0.13 26.97 -4.29
C ASP A 165 1.30 26.53 -3.91
N ILE A 166 1.70 25.35 -4.42
CA ILE A 166 3.03 24.78 -4.19
C ILE A 166 3.76 24.56 -5.51
N SER A 167 5.10 24.56 -5.45
CA SER A 167 5.92 24.18 -6.59
C SER A 167 5.92 22.66 -6.80
N GLU A 168 6.27 22.22 -8.02
CA GLU A 168 6.46 20.79 -8.32
C GLU A 168 7.55 20.15 -7.44
N GLU A 169 8.58 20.91 -7.06
CA GLU A 169 9.64 20.46 -6.15
C GLU A 169 9.08 20.20 -4.75
N GLN A 170 8.28 21.13 -4.22
CA GLN A 170 7.61 20.95 -2.92
C GLN A 170 6.65 19.76 -2.94
N LEU A 171 5.89 19.58 -4.04
CA LEU A 171 5.03 18.42 -4.21
C LEU A 171 5.85 17.13 -4.19
N ARG A 172 6.97 17.08 -4.92
CA ARG A 172 7.88 15.92 -4.93
C ARG A 172 8.43 15.62 -3.54
N ASP A 173 8.85 16.64 -2.79
CA ASP A 173 9.35 16.48 -1.42
C ASP A 173 8.28 15.91 -0.48
N ILE A 174 7.03 16.37 -0.62
CA ILE A 174 5.88 15.82 0.11
C ILE A 174 5.66 14.34 -0.23
N LEU A 175 5.75 13.95 -1.50
CA LEU A 175 5.61 12.55 -1.92
C LEU A 175 6.73 11.67 -1.33
N ILE A 176 7.97 12.16 -1.35
CA ILE A 176 9.11 11.45 -0.76
C ILE A 176 8.93 11.31 0.76
N GLU A 177 8.50 12.37 1.43
CA GLU A 177 8.17 12.35 2.87
C GLU A 177 7.08 11.30 3.16
N ALA A 178 6.01 11.30 2.37
CA ALA A 178 4.89 10.37 2.54
C ALA A 178 5.31 8.91 2.40
N ILE A 179 6.15 8.59 1.42
CA ILE A 179 6.67 7.23 1.22
C ILE A 179 7.59 6.84 2.39
N LYS A 180 8.53 7.71 2.78
CA LYS A 180 9.46 7.43 3.89
C LYS A 180 8.74 7.23 5.21
N ASN A 181 7.72 8.02 5.47
CA ASN A 181 6.93 7.97 6.71
C ASN A 181 5.76 6.99 6.63
N ASN A 182 5.65 6.23 5.52
CA ASN A 182 4.55 5.30 5.24
C ASN A 182 3.20 5.95 5.59
N TRP A 183 2.87 7.07 4.95
CA TRP A 183 1.57 7.70 5.12
C TRP A 183 0.47 6.87 4.48
N PRO A 184 -0.74 6.85 5.06
CA PRO A 184 -1.82 6.02 4.55
C PRO A 184 -2.26 6.53 3.18
N MET A 185 -2.26 5.63 2.20
CA MET A 185 -2.85 5.88 0.89
C MET A 185 -4.38 5.87 1.02
N PRO A 186 -5.10 6.68 0.22
CA PRO A 186 -6.54 6.56 0.11
C PRO A 186 -6.92 5.14 -0.34
N ALA A 187 -8.12 4.69 0.03
CA ALA A 187 -8.65 3.44 -0.50
C ALA A 187 -8.83 3.60 -2.02
N HIS A 188 -8.34 2.62 -2.78
CA HIS A 188 -8.58 2.60 -4.21
C HIS A 188 -10.10 2.47 -4.50
N PRO A 189 -10.62 3.19 -5.50
CA PRO A 189 -12.02 3.11 -5.91
C PRO A 189 -12.38 1.75 -6.53
#